data_AF-Q3A8U6-F1
#
_entry.id   AF-Q3A8U6-F1
#
_cell.length_a   1.000
_cell.length_b   1.000
_cell.length_c   1.000
_cell.angle_alpha   90.00
_cell.angle_beta   90.00
_cell.angle_gamma   90.00
#
_symmetry.space_group_name_H-M   'P 1'
#
loop_
_entity.id
_entity.type
_entity.pdbx_description
1 polymer ?
#
loop_
_entity_poly.entity_id
_entity_poly.type
_entity_poly.pdbx_seq_one_letter_code
_entity_poly.pdbx_strand_id
1 'polypeptide(L)'
;MRKQKQFWTVVSERTFQRLRELSEETGMTITKVMLWILFEQFDYSTEIRNDYTFTTAKGHKIVAKVTDEELEKLQDLAQKHLMSVSRLVRNILYTYFFKKSE
;
A
#
# COMPACT_ATOMS: atom_id res chain seq x y z
N MET A 1 -16.24 -14.42 15.87
CA MET A 1 -15.66 -13.17 15.32
C MET A 1 -14.36 -13.51 14.63
N ARG A 2 -14.19 -13.21 13.33
CA ARG A 2 -12.87 -13.34 12.65
C ARG A 2 -11.89 -12.41 13.36
N LYS A 3 -10.70 -12.88 13.72
CA LYS A 3 -9.69 -12.04 14.39
C LYS A 3 -9.19 -11.02 13.37
N GLN A 4 -9.38 -9.73 13.65
CA GLN A 4 -8.77 -8.69 12.82
C GLN A 4 -7.28 -8.61 13.18
N LYS A 5 -6.43 -8.79 12.19
CA LYS A 5 -4.99 -8.53 12.30
C LYS A 5 -4.71 -7.10 11.88
N GLN A 6 -3.50 -6.64 12.18
CA GLN A 6 -3.04 -5.34 11.75
C GLN A 6 -1.68 -5.46 11.07
N PHE A 7 -1.48 -4.63 10.04
CA PHE A 7 -0.16 -4.35 9.51
C PHE A 7 0.03 -2.84 9.44
N TRP A 8 1.28 -2.42 9.29
CA TRP A 8 1.61 -1.02 9.07
C TRP A 8 2.59 -0.90 7.90
N THR A 9 2.49 0.21 7.19
CA THR A 9 3.45 0.63 6.18
C THR A 9 3.87 2.07 6.46
N VAL A 10 5.03 2.45 5.94
CA VAL A 10 5.46 3.86 5.89
C VAL A 10 5.66 4.20 4.43
N VAL A 11 4.93 5.20 3.96
CA VAL A 11 4.96 5.67 2.56
C VAL A 11 5.64 7.03 2.45
N SER A 12 6.13 7.36 1.25
CA SER A 12 6.66 8.71 0.97
C SER A 12 5.56 9.78 1.07
N GLU A 13 5.95 11.02 1.41
CA GLU A 13 5.07 12.19 1.39
C GLU A 13 4.22 12.26 0.12
N ARG A 14 4.86 12.10 -1.05
CA ARG A 14 4.18 12.15 -2.36
C ARG A 14 3.09 11.07 -2.50
N THR A 15 3.37 9.85 -2.05
CA THR A 15 2.38 8.76 -2.05
C THR A 15 1.25 9.06 -1.06
N PHE A 16 1.57 9.61 0.11
CA PHE A 16 0.58 9.99 1.11
C PHE A 16 -0.36 11.09 0.61
N GLN A 17 0.17 12.09 -0.10
CA GLN A 17 -0.62 13.14 -0.73
C GLN A 17 -1.62 12.57 -1.75
N ARG A 18 -1.17 11.66 -2.63
CA ARG A 18 -2.08 11.00 -3.58
C ARG A 18 -3.16 10.16 -2.91
N LEU A 19 -2.83 9.46 -1.82
CA LEU A 19 -3.83 8.76 -1.01
C LEU A 19 -4.84 9.71 -0.38
N ARG A 20 -4.40 10.90 0.05
CA ARG A 20 -5.26 11.93 0.63
C ARG A 20 -6.21 12.52 -0.41
N GLU A 21 -5.71 12.89 -1.58
CA GLU A 21 -6.52 13.38 -2.70
C GLU A 21 -7.61 12.36 -3.05
N LEU A 22 -7.24 11.09 -3.24
CA LEU A 22 -8.20 10.04 -3.57
C LEU A 22 -9.17 9.73 -2.43
N SER A 23 -8.74 9.92 -1.18
CA SER A 23 -9.61 9.83 0.02
C SER A 23 -10.67 10.93 0.03
N GLU A 24 -10.30 12.16 -0.36
CA GLU A 24 -11.23 13.28 -0.49
C GLU A 24 -12.19 13.07 -1.68
N GLU A 25 -11.70 12.59 -2.83
CA GLU A 25 -12.51 12.31 -4.03
C GLU A 25 -13.54 11.19 -3.82
N THR A 26 -13.14 10.12 -3.13
CA THR A 26 -14.00 8.93 -2.93
C THR A 26 -14.85 9.00 -1.67
N GLY A 27 -14.56 9.93 -0.75
CA GLY A 27 -15.15 9.97 0.59
C GLY A 27 -14.75 8.81 1.51
N MET A 28 -13.79 7.97 1.10
CA MET A 28 -13.24 6.90 1.92
C MET A 28 -12.13 7.43 2.83
N THR A 29 -11.84 6.76 3.95
CA THR A 29 -10.64 7.08 4.74
C THR A 29 -9.37 6.64 4.00
N ILE A 30 -8.23 7.31 4.23
CA ILE A 30 -6.92 6.96 3.64
C ILE A 30 -6.63 5.45 3.77
N THR A 31 -6.89 4.86 4.94
CA THR A 31 -6.70 3.42 5.15
C THR A 31 -7.61 2.58 4.25
N LYS A 32 -8.87 2.96 4.07
CA LYS A 32 -9.80 2.27 3.16
C LYS A 32 -9.37 2.42 1.70
N VAL A 33 -8.93 3.61 1.28
CA VAL A 33 -8.37 3.84 -0.07
C VAL A 33 -7.17 2.93 -0.31
N MET A 34 -6.24 2.87 0.65
CA MET A 34 -5.08 1.99 0.54
C MET A 34 -5.50 0.53 0.39
N LEU A 35 -6.43 0.03 1.21
CA LEU A 35 -6.91 -1.35 1.12
C LEU A 35 -7.64 -1.63 -0.19
N TRP A 36 -8.48 -0.69 -0.64
CA TRP A 36 -9.17 -0.75 -1.92
C TRP A 36 -8.18 -0.85 -3.09
N ILE A 37 -7.09 -0.06 -3.06
CA ILE A 37 -6.02 -0.18 -4.05
C ILE A 37 -5.39 -1.57 -4.01
N LEU A 38 -4.99 -2.03 -2.82
CA LEU A 38 -4.29 -3.32 -2.65
C LEU A 38 -5.13 -4.52 -3.08
N PHE A 39 -6.43 -4.52 -2.81
CA PHE A 39 -7.24 -5.72 -2.96
C PHE A 39 -8.17 -5.70 -4.17
N GLU A 40 -8.50 -4.52 -4.70
CA GLU A 40 -9.49 -4.38 -5.77
C GLU A 40 -8.97 -3.66 -7.02
N GLN A 41 -8.10 -2.65 -6.90
CA GLN A 41 -7.67 -1.85 -8.05
C GLN A 41 -6.32 -2.25 -8.65
N PHE A 42 -5.40 -2.76 -7.84
CA PHE A 42 -4.05 -3.04 -8.32
C PHE A 42 -4.01 -4.31 -9.17
N ASP A 43 -3.64 -4.16 -10.43
CA ASP A 43 -3.36 -5.28 -11.34
C ASP A 43 -2.00 -5.91 -11.00
N TYR A 44 -2.01 -7.05 -10.32
CA TYR A 44 -0.79 -7.77 -9.92
C TYR A 44 -0.03 -8.44 -11.07
N SER A 45 -0.51 -8.38 -12.32
CA SER A 45 0.30 -8.73 -13.48
C SER A 45 1.33 -7.65 -13.84
N THR A 46 1.15 -6.44 -13.28
CA THR A 46 2.08 -5.32 -13.43
C THR A 46 3.36 -5.52 -12.62
N GLU A 47 4.50 -5.13 -13.21
CA GLU A 47 5.76 -4.99 -12.49
C GLU A 47 5.66 -3.97 -11.34
N ILE A 48 5.94 -4.42 -10.12
CA ILE A 48 5.98 -3.59 -8.91
C ILE A 48 7.33 -2.87 -8.85
N ARG A 49 7.32 -1.54 -9.01
CA ARG A 49 8.51 -0.68 -8.95
C ARG A 49 8.85 -0.30 -7.52
N ASN A 50 10.14 -0.10 -7.26
CA ASN A 50 10.62 0.43 -5.98
C ASN A 50 10.38 1.94 -5.88
N ASP A 51 9.92 2.41 -4.71
CA ASP A 51 9.95 3.84 -4.39
C ASP A 51 11.36 4.26 -3.95
N TYR A 52 12.18 4.71 -4.90
CA TYR A 52 13.53 5.22 -4.63
C TYR A 52 13.54 6.61 -3.99
N THR A 53 12.39 7.30 -3.96
CA THR A 53 12.24 8.61 -3.31
C THR A 53 11.93 8.50 -1.82
N PHE A 54 11.67 7.28 -1.35
CA PHE A 54 11.32 7.02 0.04
C PHE A 54 12.48 7.25 1.00
N THR A 55 12.22 8.03 2.04
CA THR A 55 13.07 8.13 3.23
C THR A 55 12.22 8.04 4.49
N THR A 56 12.70 7.36 5.52
CA THR A 56 11.94 7.17 6.76
C THR A 56 11.66 8.50 7.48
N ALA A 57 12.58 9.48 7.39
CA ALA A 57 12.47 10.77 8.08
C ALA A 57 11.27 11.61 7.61
N LYS A 58 10.83 11.46 6.36
CA LYS A 58 9.66 12.16 5.78
C LYS A 58 8.52 11.19 5.47
N GLY A 59 8.55 10.01 6.08
CA GLY A 59 7.60 8.95 5.81
C GLY A 59 6.33 9.09 6.65
N HIS A 60 5.18 8.78 6.05
CA HIS A 60 3.90 8.73 6.74
C HIS A 60 3.51 7.30 7.06
N LYS A 61 3.32 7.02 8.35
CA LYS A 61 2.89 5.69 8.81
C LYS A 61 1.38 5.53 8.65
N ILE A 62 0.97 4.48 7.97
CA ILE A 62 -0.43 4.06 7.85
C ILE A 62 -0.58 2.71 8.53
N VAL A 63 -1.58 2.59 9.41
CA VAL A 63 -1.94 1.33 10.09
C VAL A 63 -3.29 0.87 9.55
N ALA A 64 -3.37 -0.40 9.13
CA ALA A 64 -4.59 -0.99 8.61
C ALA A 64 -4.94 -2.26 9.37
N LYS A 65 -6.25 -2.44 9.59
CA LYS A 65 -6.82 -3.69 10.07
C LYS A 65 -7.28 -4.50 8.87
N VAL A 66 -6.94 -5.78 8.87
CA VAL A 66 -7.24 -6.73 7.80
C VAL A 66 -7.71 -8.06 8.39
N THR A 67 -8.36 -8.85 7.56
CA THR A 67 -8.64 -10.26 7.83
C THR A 67 -7.37 -11.10 7.78
N ASP A 68 -7.43 -12.32 8.31
CA ASP A 68 -6.32 -13.27 8.23
C ASP A 68 -5.98 -13.60 6.76
N GLU A 69 -6.99 -13.84 5.91
CA GLU A 69 -6.85 -14.13 4.47
C GLU A 69 -6.14 -12.99 3.70
N GLU A 70 -6.52 -11.74 3.96
CA GLU A 70 -5.88 -10.56 3.35
C GLU A 70 -4.42 -10.40 3.79
N LEU A 71 -4.13 -10.68 5.07
CA LEU A 71 -2.77 -10.61 5.59
C LEU A 71 -1.88 -11.69 4.99
N GLU A 72 -2.38 -12.93 4.90
CA GLU A 72 -1.68 -14.06 4.28
C GLU A 72 -1.37 -13.75 2.80
N LYS A 73 -2.34 -13.23 2.05
CA LYS A 73 -2.12 -12.79 0.66
C LYS A 73 -0.98 -11.78 0.56
N LEU A 74 -0.94 -10.78 1.44
CA LEU A 74 0.14 -9.78 1.46
C LEU A 74 1.49 -10.39 1.85
N GLN A 75 1.51 -11.34 2.78
CA GLN A 75 2.74 -12.05 3.22
C GLN A 75 3.32 -12.91 2.09
N ASP A 76 2.48 -13.68 1.40
CA ASP A 76 2.89 -14.52 0.27
C ASP A 76 3.47 -13.69 -0.87
N LEU A 77 2.82 -12.57 -1.21
CA LEU A 77 3.33 -11.64 -2.21
C LEU A 77 4.67 -11.04 -1.76
N ALA A 78 4.79 -10.65 -0.50
CA ALA A 78 6.02 -10.05 0.02
C ALA A 78 7.17 -11.05 -0.02
N GLN A 79 6.91 -12.32 0.30
CA GLN A 79 7.87 -13.41 0.19
C GLN A 79 8.30 -13.67 -1.26
N LYS A 80 7.37 -13.72 -2.21
CA LYS A 80 7.67 -13.89 -3.65
C LYS A 80 8.61 -12.79 -4.18
N HIS A 81 8.43 -11.57 -3.70
CA HIS A 81 9.27 -10.42 -4.06
C HIS A 81 10.48 -10.21 -3.14
N LEU A 82 10.75 -11.14 -2.20
CA LEU A 82 11.86 -11.08 -1.24
C LEU A 82 11.92 -9.76 -0.46
N MET A 83 10.77 -9.27 -0.01
CA MET A 83 10.65 -8.02 0.75
C MET A 83 9.66 -8.13 1.91
N SER A 84 9.64 -7.13 2.79
CA SER A 84 8.64 -7.07 3.86
C SER A 84 7.28 -6.60 3.33
N VAL A 85 6.19 -6.95 4.02
CA VAL A 85 4.83 -6.45 3.70
C VAL A 85 4.80 -4.93 3.64
N SER A 86 5.47 -4.25 4.58
CA SER A 86 5.56 -2.79 4.61
C SER A 86 6.19 -2.23 3.33
N ARG A 87 7.31 -2.80 2.87
CA ARG A 87 7.99 -2.39 1.62
C ARG A 87 7.16 -2.75 0.39
N LEU A 88 6.54 -3.92 0.35
CA LEU A 88 5.65 -4.34 -0.72
C LEU A 88 4.51 -3.34 -0.89
N VAL A 89 3.78 -3.04 0.19
CA VAL A 89 2.64 -2.11 0.14
C VAL A 89 3.08 -0.73 -0.31
N ARG A 90 4.21 -0.20 0.19
CA ARG A 90 4.75 1.08 -0.28
C ARG A 90 5.03 1.04 -1.79
N ASN A 91 5.70 -0.01 -2.26
CA ASN A 91 6.06 -0.16 -3.67
C ASN A 91 4.82 -0.32 -4.58
N ILE A 92 3.80 -1.04 -4.13
CA ILE A 92 2.52 -1.17 -4.85
C ILE A 92 1.85 0.20 -4.98
N LEU A 93 1.73 0.94 -3.87
CA LEU A 93 1.10 2.27 -3.89
C LEU A 93 1.88 3.24 -4.79
N TYR A 94 3.21 3.24 -4.69
CA TYR A 94 4.06 4.02 -5.57
C TYR A 94 3.84 3.64 -7.05
N THR A 95 3.82 2.34 -7.35
CA THR A 95 3.57 1.84 -8.70
C THR A 95 2.19 2.25 -9.19
N TYR A 96 1.15 2.09 -8.39
CA TYR A 96 -0.22 2.47 -8.73
C TYR A 96 -0.32 3.95 -9.13
N PHE A 97 0.28 4.86 -8.36
CA PHE A 97 0.17 6.29 -8.62
C PHE A 97 1.15 6.83 -9.67
N PHE A 98 2.32 6.20 -9.85
CA PHE A 98 3.43 6.80 -10.59
C PHE A 98 4.00 5.95 -11.73
N LYS A 99 3.48 4.72 -11.98
CA LYS A 99 3.94 3.86 -13.08
C LYS A 99 3.86 4.50 -14.46
N LYS A 100 3.01 5.51 -14.67
CA LYS A 100 2.85 6.23 -15.94
C LYS A 100 3.56 7.59 -16.02
N SER A 101 4.30 7.99 -14.99
CA SER A 101 4.86 9.36 -14.88
C SER A 101 6.34 9.49 -15.25
N GLU A 102 6.90 8.52 -15.98
CA GLU A 102 8.24 8.58 -16.60
C GLU A 102 8.13 8.33 -18.10
#